data_AF-Q16PL6-F1
#
_entry.id   AF-Q16PL6-F1
#
_cell.length_a   1.000
_cell.length_b   1.000
_cell.length_c   1.000
_cell.angle_alpha   90.00
_cell.angle_beta   90.00
_cell.angle_gamma   90.00
#
_symmetry.space_group_name_H-M   'P 1'
#
loop_
_entity.id
_entity.type
_entity.pdbx_description
1 polymer ?
#
loop_
_entity_poly.entity_id
_entity_poly.type
_entity_poly.pdbx_seq_one_letter_code
_entity_poly.pdbx_strand_id
1 'polypeptide(L)'
;MTRFFEKFTLFCVITVITALSLIIVTSVQLAYEPETVINRDNDKLMDQLKSIRQSSGWINNSSEKCQQHIHTKLFILVRSPKRNRKVRQTIRDTWALTGNYPTVQIKFALTKLPSQLNEHESFIHRHLKRYYHQCIPGDYLLITNDMHFINTPQIITAINQRLPRSHTAICAKASPNENAMNEVKYLGQCNVQAPILFSKDAVRGLLDLNIHNGRSAMAESIIRYGEHLYLTPKETLRIINGSIDASNLLFFFSDRVESASDISLLWNASRDYTAVES
;
A
#
# COMPACT_ATOMS: atom_id res chain seq x y z
N MET A 1 41.85 -54.88 -1.27
CA MET A 1 40.44 -54.52 -0.99
C MET A 1 40.29 -53.18 -0.28
N THR A 2 41.16 -52.81 0.66
CA THR A 2 41.10 -51.55 1.43
C THR A 2 41.06 -50.27 0.57
N ARG A 3 41.93 -50.14 -0.44
CA ARG A 3 41.95 -48.96 -1.35
C ARG A 3 40.66 -48.76 -2.17
N PHE A 4 39.91 -49.82 -2.43
CA PHE A 4 38.65 -49.73 -3.19
C PHE A 4 37.50 -49.26 -2.30
N PHE A 5 37.48 -49.73 -1.05
CA PHE A 5 36.52 -49.31 -0.03
C PHE A 5 36.71 -47.84 0.35
N GLU A 6 37.96 -47.39 0.44
CA GLU A 6 38.33 -46.00 0.74
C GLU A 6 37.91 -45.04 -0.39
N LYS A 7 38.09 -45.45 -1.66
CA LYS A 7 37.61 -44.67 -2.81
C LYS A 7 36.08 -44.66 -2.92
N PHE A 8 35.43 -45.77 -2.62
CA PHE A 8 33.96 -45.86 -2.64
C PHE A 8 33.31 -45.00 -1.55
N THR A 9 33.84 -45.06 -0.34
CA THR A 9 33.37 -44.23 0.79
C THR A 9 33.62 -42.75 0.52
N LEU A 10 34.78 -42.37 -0.03
CA LEU A 10 35.07 -40.99 -0.40
C LEU A 10 34.14 -40.47 -1.51
N PHE A 11 33.83 -41.31 -2.51
CA PHE A 11 32.85 -40.97 -3.54
C PHE A 11 31.47 -40.73 -2.93
N CYS A 12 30.96 -41.65 -2.10
CA CYS A 12 29.67 -41.47 -1.41
C CYS A 12 29.61 -40.19 -0.58
N VAL A 13 30.67 -39.87 0.17
CA VAL A 13 30.72 -38.64 0.97
C VAL A 13 30.66 -37.39 0.09
N ILE A 14 31.38 -37.36 -1.03
CA ILE A 14 31.31 -36.25 -2.00
C ILE A 14 29.90 -36.12 -2.58
N THR A 15 29.27 -37.23 -2.98
CA THR A 15 27.91 -37.18 -3.54
C THR A 15 26.90 -36.65 -2.52
N VAL A 16 27.01 -37.06 -1.25
CA VAL A 16 26.13 -36.57 -0.18
C VAL A 16 26.36 -35.09 0.09
N ILE A 17 27.61 -34.63 0.18
CA ILE A 17 27.93 -33.22 0.41
C ILE A 17 27.43 -32.35 -0.76
N THR A 18 27.67 -32.78 -2.00
CA THR A 18 27.20 -32.04 -3.19
C THR A 18 25.68 -31.99 -3.27
N ALA A 19 24.98 -33.10 -3.00
CA ALA A 19 23.52 -33.13 -2.97
C ALA A 19 22.95 -32.22 -1.87
N LEU A 20 23.50 -32.28 -0.65
CA LEU A 20 23.08 -31.40 0.45
C LEU A 20 23.36 -29.92 0.13
N SER A 21 24.51 -29.62 -0.48
CA SER A 21 24.85 -28.25 -0.89
C SER A 21 23.86 -27.72 -1.94
N LEU A 22 23.51 -28.53 -2.93
CA LEU A 22 22.51 -28.17 -3.94
C LEU A 22 21.12 -27.98 -3.32
N ILE A 23 20.70 -28.87 -2.41
CA ILE A 23 19.43 -28.74 -1.69
C ILE A 23 19.40 -27.45 -0.87
N ILE A 24 20.48 -27.10 -0.17
CA ILE A 24 20.55 -25.86 0.62
C ILE A 24 20.48 -24.64 -0.31
N VAL A 25 21.27 -24.59 -1.39
CA VAL A 25 21.26 -23.46 -2.33
C VAL A 25 19.88 -23.28 -2.98
N THR A 26 19.26 -24.37 -3.42
CA THR A 26 17.90 -24.32 -4.02
C THR A 26 16.85 -23.92 -3.01
N SER A 27 16.94 -24.39 -1.76
CA SER A 27 16.03 -24.00 -0.68
C SER A 27 16.14 -22.53 -0.34
N VAL A 28 17.38 -22.00 -0.30
CA VAL A 28 17.65 -20.57 -0.10
C VAL A 28 17.09 -19.76 -1.26
N GLN A 29 17.34 -20.16 -2.51
CA GLN A 29 16.81 -19.45 -3.68
C GLN A 29 15.27 -19.42 -3.70
N LEU A 30 14.61 -20.55 -3.41
CA LEU A 30 13.14 -20.63 -3.33
C LEU A 30 12.58 -19.79 -2.17
N ALA A 31 13.32 -19.62 -1.08
CA ALA A 31 12.92 -18.79 0.04
C ALA A 31 12.94 -17.29 -0.32
N TYR A 32 13.97 -16.84 -1.05
CA TYR A 32 14.17 -15.43 -1.42
C TYR A 32 13.53 -15.01 -2.76
N GLU A 33 13.18 -15.96 -3.63
CA GLU A 33 12.51 -15.68 -4.91
C GLU A 33 11.30 -14.72 -4.79
N PRO A 34 10.32 -14.91 -3.87
CA PRO A 34 9.18 -14.00 -3.77
C PRO A 34 9.60 -12.58 -3.40
N GLU A 35 10.60 -12.40 -2.53
CA GLU A 35 11.11 -11.09 -2.13
C GLU A 35 11.74 -10.36 -3.32
N THR A 36 12.55 -11.08 -4.10
CA THR A 36 13.18 -10.52 -5.30
C THR A 36 12.18 -10.15 -6.39
N VAL A 37 11.10 -10.92 -6.57
CA VAL A 37 10.06 -10.63 -7.57
C VAL A 37 9.23 -9.41 -7.18
N ILE A 38 8.74 -9.37 -5.93
CA ILE A 38 7.94 -8.26 -5.41
C ILE A 38 8.74 -6.96 -5.47
N ASN A 39 9.97 -6.96 -4.96
CA ASN A 39 10.80 -5.77 -4.94
C ASN A 39 11.20 -5.31 -6.32
N ARG A 40 11.57 -6.22 -7.23
CA ARG A 40 11.98 -5.84 -8.59
C ARG A 40 10.89 -5.10 -9.34
N ASP A 41 9.65 -5.55 -9.26
CA ASP A 41 8.54 -4.93 -9.99
C ASP A 41 8.10 -3.62 -9.31
N ASN A 42 8.15 -3.56 -7.98
CA ASN A 42 7.85 -2.34 -7.23
C ASN A 42 8.95 -1.26 -7.36
N ASP A 43 10.23 -1.62 -7.39
CA ASP A 43 11.30 -0.65 -7.61
C ASP A 43 11.23 -0.03 -9.00
N LYS A 44 10.96 -0.84 -10.04
CA LYS A 44 10.70 -0.33 -11.39
C LYS A 44 9.54 0.67 -11.40
N LEU A 45 8.45 0.36 -10.71
CA LEU A 45 7.31 1.27 -10.58
C LEU A 45 7.71 2.56 -9.85
N MET A 46 8.47 2.45 -8.77
CA MET A 46 8.92 3.60 -7.99
C MET A 46 9.91 4.48 -8.75
N ASP A 47 10.76 3.91 -9.60
CA ASP A 47 11.65 4.64 -10.49
C ASP A 47 10.88 5.37 -11.60
N GLN A 48 9.85 4.72 -12.17
CA GLN A 48 8.93 5.38 -13.10
C GLN A 48 8.25 6.59 -12.43
N LEU A 49 7.74 6.42 -11.21
CA LEU A 49 7.11 7.49 -10.43
C LEU A 49 8.09 8.63 -10.13
N LYS A 50 9.35 8.31 -9.79
CA LYS A 50 10.42 9.28 -9.57
C LYS A 50 10.71 10.07 -10.85
N SER A 51 10.76 9.42 -12.01
CA SER A 51 10.98 10.09 -13.30
C SER A 51 9.85 11.07 -13.63
N ILE A 52 8.60 10.69 -13.33
CA ILE A 52 7.42 11.55 -13.56
C ILE A 52 7.45 12.75 -12.63
N ARG A 53 7.87 12.56 -11.38
CA ARG A 53 8.04 13.65 -10.43
C ARG A 53 9.10 14.66 -10.90
N GLN A 54 10.17 14.19 -11.53
CA GLN A 54 11.23 15.05 -12.06
C GLN A 54 10.79 15.80 -13.33
N SER A 55 9.98 15.17 -14.18
CA SER A 55 9.43 15.83 -15.38
C SER A 55 8.28 16.78 -15.06
N SER A 56 7.53 16.52 -13.98
CA SER A 56 6.47 17.39 -13.46
C SER A 56 7.02 18.57 -12.67
N GLY A 57 7.96 19.34 -13.25
CA GLY A 57 8.47 20.61 -12.73
C GLY A 57 7.42 21.74 -12.73
N TRP A 58 6.14 21.41 -12.53
CA TRP A 58 5.05 22.38 -12.46
C TRP A 58 4.98 22.94 -11.03
N ILE A 59 5.43 24.17 -10.92
CA ILE A 59 5.23 25.05 -9.77
C ILE A 59 3.71 25.23 -9.61
N ASN A 60 3.11 24.54 -8.65
CA ASN A 60 1.72 24.81 -8.25
C ASN A 60 1.68 26.14 -7.48
N ASN A 61 1.57 27.24 -8.20
CA ASN A 61 0.98 28.48 -7.69
C ASN A 61 -0.54 28.27 -7.57
N SER A 62 -0.98 27.38 -6.68
CA SER A 62 -2.37 27.37 -6.25
C SER A 62 -2.49 28.38 -5.12
N SER A 63 -3.12 29.53 -5.36
CA SER A 63 -3.41 30.52 -4.31
C SER A 63 -4.21 29.83 -3.19
N GLU A 64 -3.57 29.53 -2.08
CA GLU A 64 -4.20 28.80 -0.97
C GLU A 64 -5.07 29.75 -0.15
N LYS A 65 -6.40 29.59 -0.25
CA LYS A 65 -7.37 30.18 0.69
C LYS A 65 -7.36 29.51 2.07
N CYS A 66 -6.56 28.48 2.27
CA CYS A 66 -6.53 27.69 3.49
C CYS A 66 -5.24 28.04 4.27
N GLN A 67 -5.35 28.77 5.39
CA GLN A 67 -4.21 29.08 6.26
C GLN A 67 -3.63 27.78 6.85
N GLN A 68 -2.43 27.40 6.41
CA GLN A 68 -1.73 26.19 6.83
C GLN A 68 -0.93 26.46 8.12
N HIS A 69 -1.46 26.08 9.29
CA HIS A 69 -0.68 26.11 10.54
C HIS A 69 0.05 24.80 10.86
N ILE A 70 -0.28 23.69 10.18
CA ILE A 70 0.40 22.40 10.31
C ILE A 70 0.48 21.78 8.91
N HIS A 71 1.71 21.61 8.39
CA HIS A 71 1.95 20.99 7.09
C HIS A 71 1.83 19.47 7.21
N THR A 72 0.61 18.96 7.03
CA THR A 72 0.33 17.51 6.94
C THR A 72 0.65 17.01 5.54
N LYS A 73 1.50 15.98 5.44
CA LYS A 73 1.82 15.33 4.16
C LYS A 73 0.81 14.25 3.81
N LEU A 74 0.45 13.43 4.81
CA LEU A 74 -0.45 12.29 4.62
C LEU A 74 -1.60 12.36 5.61
N PHE A 75 -2.82 12.44 5.09
CA PHE A 75 -4.05 12.32 5.87
C PHE A 75 -4.68 10.95 5.62
N ILE A 76 -4.76 10.13 6.67
CA ILE A 76 -5.33 8.78 6.62
C ILE A 76 -6.72 8.78 7.24
N LEU A 77 -7.71 8.36 6.47
CA LEU A 77 -9.07 8.15 6.91
C LEU A 77 -9.38 6.65 6.97
N VAL A 78 -9.59 6.14 8.18
CA VAL A 78 -9.88 4.73 8.44
C VAL A 78 -11.36 4.55 8.73
N ARG A 79 -12.10 3.89 7.84
CA ARG A 79 -13.47 3.42 8.10
C ARG A 79 -13.39 2.26 9.08
N SER A 80 -14.10 2.36 10.20
CA SER A 80 -14.11 1.30 11.22
C SER A 80 -15.49 1.17 11.86
N PRO A 81 -16.08 -0.04 11.93
CA PRO A 81 -17.30 -0.28 12.71
C PRO A 81 -17.09 0.01 14.19
N LYS A 82 -18.07 0.61 14.88
CA LYS A 82 -17.95 0.91 16.33
C LYS A 82 -17.49 -0.28 17.19
N ARG A 83 -17.95 -1.50 16.86
CA ARG A 83 -17.59 -2.76 17.54
C ARG A 83 -16.10 -3.11 17.48
N ASN A 84 -15.37 -2.65 16.45
CA ASN A 84 -13.95 -2.96 16.23
C ASN A 84 -13.02 -2.09 17.11
N ARG A 85 -13.35 -1.91 18.40
CA ARG A 85 -12.55 -1.09 19.32
C ARG A 85 -11.13 -1.63 19.48
N LYS A 86 -10.98 -2.95 19.61
CA LYS A 86 -9.67 -3.61 19.76
C LYS A 86 -8.79 -3.39 18.52
N VAL A 87 -9.35 -3.58 17.32
CA VAL A 87 -8.65 -3.34 16.04
C VAL A 87 -8.17 -1.89 15.94
N ARG A 88 -9.04 -0.90 16.22
CA ARG A 88 -8.64 0.52 16.22
C ARG A 88 -7.53 0.83 17.21
N GLN A 89 -7.57 0.20 18.39
CA GLN A 89 -6.53 0.39 19.39
C GLN A 89 -5.20 -0.16 18.87
N THR A 90 -5.20 -1.39 18.36
CA THR A 90 -4.01 -1.99 17.74
C THR A 90 -3.47 -1.15 16.59
N ILE A 91 -4.32 -0.59 15.71
CA ILE A 91 -3.89 0.30 14.64
C ILE A 91 -3.10 1.49 15.22
N ARG A 92 -3.65 2.18 16.24
CA ARG A 92 -2.98 3.32 16.91
C ARG A 92 -1.64 2.95 17.52
N ASP A 93 -1.55 1.74 18.06
CA ASP A 93 -0.36 1.23 18.73
C ASP A 93 0.67 0.65 17.73
N THR A 94 0.34 0.59 16.43
CA THR A 94 1.18 0.02 15.37
C THR A 94 1.42 1.04 14.24
N TRP A 95 0.92 0.78 13.03
CA TRP A 95 1.22 1.58 11.85
C TRP A 95 0.61 2.99 11.86
N ALA A 96 -0.31 3.28 12.78
CA ALA A 96 -0.84 4.62 13.00
C ALA A 96 -0.11 5.39 14.11
N LEU A 97 1.01 4.87 14.63
CA LEU A 97 1.81 5.54 15.64
C LEU A 97 2.49 6.78 15.04
N THR A 98 1.91 7.96 15.29
CA THR A 98 2.38 9.24 14.73
C THR A 98 3.65 9.79 15.39
N GLY A 99 4.14 9.16 16.47
CA GLY A 99 5.34 9.60 17.20
C GLY A 99 6.58 9.72 16.30
N ASN A 100 6.71 8.84 15.31
CA ASN A 100 7.83 8.84 14.37
C ASN A 100 7.55 9.66 13.09
N TYR A 101 6.30 10.08 12.88
CA TYR A 101 5.85 10.72 11.63
C TYR A 101 4.88 11.87 11.92
N PRO A 102 5.38 13.05 12.39
CA PRO A 102 4.54 14.17 12.78
C PRO A 102 3.72 14.78 11.62
N THR A 103 4.11 14.51 10.38
CA THR A 103 3.40 14.94 9.18
C THR A 103 2.25 14.01 8.77
N VAL A 104 1.98 12.95 9.54
CA VAL A 104 0.87 12.02 9.31
C VAL A 104 -0.27 12.35 10.27
N GLN A 105 -1.47 12.54 9.72
CA GLN A 105 -2.69 12.67 10.51
C GLN A 105 -3.63 11.50 10.22
N ILE A 106 -4.22 10.92 11.27
CA ILE A 106 -5.07 9.74 11.14
C ILE A 106 -6.40 9.99 11.83
N LYS A 107 -7.50 9.73 11.13
CA LYS A 107 -8.86 9.84 11.68
C LYS A 107 -9.64 8.57 11.43
N PHE A 108 -10.33 8.12 12.48
CA PHE A 108 -11.26 7.00 12.39
C PHE A 108 -12.68 7.50 12.13
N ALA A 109 -13.26 7.09 11.01
CA ALA A 109 -14.67 7.33 10.72
C ALA A 109 -15.49 6.13 11.21
N LEU A 110 -16.19 6.34 12.32
CA LEU A 110 -16.96 5.29 12.98
C LEU A 110 -18.26 5.02 12.21
N THR A 111 -18.46 3.78 11.76
CA THR A 111 -19.69 3.37 11.07
C THR A 111 -20.54 2.45 11.93
N LYS A 112 -21.86 2.44 11.66
CA LYS A 112 -22.73 1.30 12.01
C LYS A 112 -22.37 0.15 11.03
N LEU A 113 -22.73 -1.10 11.33
CA LEU A 113 -22.27 -2.31 10.62
C LEU A 113 -22.16 -2.14 9.09
N PRO A 114 -21.20 -2.79 8.41
CA PRO A 114 -21.10 -2.71 6.96
C PRO A 114 -22.23 -3.53 6.35
N SER A 115 -23.36 -2.89 6.03
CA SER A 115 -24.50 -3.63 5.48
C SER A 115 -24.51 -3.70 3.96
N GLN A 116 -23.88 -2.77 3.22
CA GLN A 116 -23.98 -2.77 1.75
C GLN A 116 -22.75 -2.18 1.04
N LEU A 117 -22.40 -2.70 -0.14
CA LEU A 117 -21.34 -2.19 -1.04
C LEU A 117 -21.52 -0.69 -1.36
N ASN A 118 -22.77 -0.27 -1.62
CA ASN A 118 -23.12 1.12 -1.91
C ASN A 118 -22.79 2.08 -0.75
N GLU A 119 -22.76 1.60 0.50
CA GLU A 119 -22.35 2.43 1.64
C GLU A 119 -20.87 2.79 1.58
N HIS A 120 -20.02 1.91 1.02
CA HIS A 120 -18.58 2.17 0.97
C HIS A 120 -18.24 3.23 -0.07
N GLU A 121 -18.86 3.13 -1.24
CA GLU A 121 -18.73 4.14 -2.28
C GLU A 121 -19.26 5.51 -1.79
N SER A 122 -20.47 5.53 -1.22
CA SER A 122 -21.04 6.76 -0.64
C SER A 122 -20.12 7.35 0.45
N PHE A 123 -19.48 6.49 1.22
CA PHE A 123 -18.49 6.88 2.22
C PHE A 123 -17.28 7.56 1.58
N ILE A 124 -16.69 6.96 0.54
CA ILE A 124 -15.55 7.54 -0.19
C ILE A 124 -15.94 8.89 -0.79
N HIS A 125 -17.04 8.93 -1.56
CA HIS A 125 -17.52 10.16 -2.22
C HIS A 125 -17.71 11.31 -1.23
N ARG A 126 -18.38 11.05 -0.10
CA ARG A 126 -18.63 12.04 0.95
C ARG A 126 -17.34 12.62 1.52
N HIS A 127 -16.33 11.78 1.73
CA HIS A 127 -15.07 12.21 2.34
C HIS A 127 -14.15 12.88 1.34
N LEU A 128 -14.17 12.49 0.06
CA LEU A 128 -13.54 13.26 -1.02
C LEU A 128 -14.13 14.67 -1.08
N LYS A 129 -15.47 14.78 -1.12
CA LYS A 129 -16.16 16.08 -1.12
C LYS A 129 -15.78 16.94 0.10
N ARG A 130 -15.70 16.31 1.27
CA ARG A 130 -15.26 16.97 2.50
C ARG A 130 -13.81 17.44 2.42
N TYR A 131 -12.92 16.60 1.90
CA TYR A 131 -11.50 16.92 1.72
C TYR A 131 -11.29 18.11 0.79
N TYR A 132 -12.05 18.15 -0.30
CA TYR A 132 -12.05 19.23 -1.27
C TYR A 132 -12.58 20.55 -0.70
N HIS A 133 -13.74 20.56 -0.06
CA HIS A 133 -14.38 21.80 0.39
C HIS A 133 -13.90 22.31 1.76
N GLN A 134 -13.49 21.43 2.68
CA GLN A 134 -13.18 21.81 4.07
C GLN A 134 -11.70 22.06 4.33
N CYS A 135 -10.89 22.27 3.29
CA CYS A 135 -9.46 22.59 3.44
C CYS A 135 -8.73 21.58 4.36
N ILE A 136 -8.98 20.28 4.24
CA ILE A 136 -8.28 19.29 5.07
C ILE A 136 -6.78 19.36 4.73
N PRO A 137 -5.90 19.64 5.71
CA PRO A 137 -4.48 19.76 5.44
C PRO A 137 -3.92 18.37 5.10
N GLY A 138 -3.33 18.25 3.92
CA GLY A 138 -2.80 17.00 3.37
C GLY A 138 -2.37 17.18 1.92
N ASP A 139 -1.14 16.81 1.60
CA ASP A 139 -0.71 16.65 0.20
C ASP A 139 -1.31 15.37 -0.40
N TYR A 140 -1.52 14.35 0.44
CA TYR A 140 -2.14 13.09 0.08
C TYR A 140 -3.25 12.70 1.05
N LEU A 141 -4.29 12.08 0.49
CA LEU A 141 -5.42 11.48 1.20
C LEU A 141 -5.40 9.97 1.00
N LEU A 142 -5.26 9.21 2.09
CA LEU A 142 -5.45 7.76 2.10
C LEU A 142 -6.82 7.43 2.69
N ILE A 143 -7.67 6.72 1.96
CA ILE A 143 -8.93 6.16 2.47
C ILE A 143 -8.79 4.65 2.57
N THR A 144 -9.11 4.08 3.73
CA THR A 144 -8.98 2.63 3.98
C THR A 144 -10.03 2.11 4.96
N ASN A 145 -10.10 0.79 5.11
CA ASN A 145 -10.87 0.07 6.12
C ASN A 145 -9.96 -0.40 7.28
N ASP A 146 -10.52 -0.64 8.46
CA ASP A 146 -9.78 -1.05 9.66
C ASP A 146 -9.19 -2.46 9.62
N MET A 147 -9.48 -3.24 8.58
CA MET A 147 -8.95 -4.59 8.39
C MET A 147 -7.85 -4.67 7.33
N HIS A 148 -7.16 -3.57 7.03
CA HIS A 148 -5.95 -3.58 6.20
C HIS A 148 -4.77 -3.06 7.03
N PHE A 149 -3.62 -3.68 6.85
CA PHE A 149 -2.35 -3.14 7.32
C PHE A 149 -1.82 -2.11 6.32
N ILE A 150 -1.32 -1.00 6.85
CA ILE A 150 -0.78 0.12 6.07
C ILE A 150 0.70 0.26 6.43
N ASN A 151 1.58 0.17 5.45
CA ASN A 151 3.01 0.41 5.67
C ASN A 151 3.30 1.92 5.63
N THR A 152 2.85 2.63 6.68
CA THR A 152 2.99 4.09 6.81
C THR A 152 4.44 4.57 6.61
N PRO A 153 5.48 3.92 7.17
CA PRO A 153 6.88 4.27 6.93
C PRO A 153 7.22 4.35 5.44
N GLN A 154 6.92 3.29 4.69
CA GLN A 154 7.22 3.24 3.25
C GLN A 154 6.43 4.25 2.44
N ILE A 155 5.15 4.45 2.77
CA ILE A 155 4.33 5.48 2.10
C ILE A 155 4.95 6.86 2.32
N ILE A 156 5.39 7.20 3.53
CA ILE A 156 6.01 8.50 3.82
C ILE A 156 7.35 8.66 3.10
N THR A 157 8.21 7.64 3.09
CA THR A 157 9.46 7.65 2.34
C THR A 157 9.18 7.87 0.85
N ALA A 158 8.20 7.16 0.30
CA ALA A 158 7.77 7.30 -1.08
C ALA A 158 7.24 8.71 -1.36
N ILE A 159 6.38 9.29 -0.51
CA ILE A 159 5.91 10.68 -0.64
C ILE A 159 7.09 11.66 -0.68
N ASN A 160 8.08 11.46 0.19
CA ASN A 160 9.22 12.36 0.29
C ASN A 160 10.13 12.30 -0.94
N GLN A 161 10.35 11.12 -1.50
CA GLN A 161 11.41 10.89 -2.47
C GLN A 161 10.91 10.60 -3.89
N ARG A 162 9.83 9.82 -4.04
CA ARG A 162 9.52 9.13 -5.30
C ARG A 162 8.12 9.44 -5.86
N LEU A 163 7.09 9.63 -5.03
CA LEU A 163 5.72 9.84 -5.50
C LEU A 163 5.54 11.23 -6.16
N PRO A 164 4.84 11.31 -7.30
CA PRO A 164 4.44 12.58 -7.89
C PRO A 164 3.40 13.28 -7.01
N ARG A 165 3.51 14.62 -6.89
CA ARG A 165 2.67 15.44 -6.00
C ARG A 165 1.28 15.73 -6.57
N SER A 166 1.07 15.52 -7.86
CA SER A 166 -0.16 15.88 -8.58
C SER A 166 -0.69 14.70 -9.38
N HIS A 167 -2.01 14.70 -9.62
CA HIS A 167 -2.73 13.78 -10.53
C HIS A 167 -2.45 12.28 -10.33
N THR A 168 -2.01 11.87 -9.15
CA THR A 168 -1.67 10.48 -8.83
C THR A 168 -2.76 9.86 -7.97
N ALA A 169 -3.16 8.64 -8.32
CA ALA A 169 -3.93 7.74 -7.47
C ALA A 169 -3.24 6.36 -7.41
N ILE A 170 -3.11 5.80 -6.21
CA ILE A 170 -2.62 4.43 -6.00
C ILE A 170 -3.80 3.60 -5.50
N CYS A 171 -4.18 2.60 -6.29
CA CYS A 171 -5.34 1.76 -6.01
C CYS A 171 -5.14 0.35 -6.56
N ALA A 172 -5.72 -0.65 -5.89
CA ALA A 172 -5.82 -1.99 -6.43
C ALA A 172 -6.81 -2.01 -7.61
N LYS A 173 -6.59 -2.90 -8.59
CA LYS A 173 -7.48 -3.05 -9.73
C LYS A 173 -8.76 -3.79 -9.34
N ALA A 174 -9.91 -3.28 -9.75
CA ALA A 174 -11.21 -3.94 -9.57
C ALA A 174 -11.25 -5.25 -10.39
N SER A 175 -11.84 -6.30 -9.81
CA SER A 175 -11.96 -7.59 -10.50
C SER A 175 -12.91 -7.46 -11.69
N PRO A 176 -12.60 -8.05 -12.86
CA PRO A 176 -13.48 -8.02 -14.03
C PRO A 176 -14.87 -8.62 -13.76
N ASN A 177 -15.01 -9.50 -12.76
CA ASN A 177 -16.30 -10.07 -12.35
C ASN A 177 -17.12 -9.15 -11.43
N GLU A 178 -16.50 -8.13 -10.83
CA GLU A 178 -17.21 -7.10 -10.03
C GLU A 178 -17.76 -5.97 -10.93
N ASN A 179 -17.30 -5.89 -12.18
CA ASN A 179 -17.65 -4.83 -13.14
C ASN A 179 -19.03 -4.99 -13.78
N ALA A 180 -19.78 -6.05 -13.48
CA ALA A 180 -21.09 -6.26 -14.11
C ALA A 180 -22.23 -5.43 -13.47
N MET A 181 -22.02 -4.78 -12.31
CA MET A 181 -23.17 -4.21 -11.61
C MET A 181 -23.05 -2.86 -10.91
N ASN A 182 -21.89 -2.19 -10.80
CA ASN A 182 -21.82 -0.78 -10.37
C ASN A 182 -20.44 -0.17 -10.68
N GLU A 183 -20.25 0.35 -11.89
CA GLU A 183 -19.15 1.25 -12.17
C GLU A 183 -19.34 2.55 -11.36
N VAL A 184 -18.51 2.74 -10.35
CA VAL A 184 -18.33 4.06 -9.73
C VAL A 184 -17.62 4.94 -10.77
N LYS A 185 -18.41 5.59 -11.64
CA LYS A 185 -17.92 6.29 -12.85
C LYS A 185 -16.71 7.20 -12.62
N TYR A 186 -16.56 7.77 -11.42
CA TYR A 186 -15.44 8.65 -11.09
C TYR A 186 -14.19 7.92 -10.57
N LEU A 187 -14.32 6.74 -9.94
CA LEU A 187 -13.15 5.97 -9.46
C LEU A 187 -12.52 5.07 -10.54
N GLY A 188 -13.22 4.84 -11.65
CA GLY A 188 -12.72 4.06 -12.79
C GLY A 188 -12.46 2.61 -12.39
N GLN A 189 -11.24 2.13 -12.61
CA GLN A 189 -10.85 0.73 -12.35
C GLN A 189 -10.37 0.45 -10.92
N CYS A 190 -10.48 1.41 -10.00
CA CYS A 190 -10.02 1.20 -8.62
C CYS A 190 -11.00 0.30 -7.84
N ASN A 191 -10.47 -0.72 -7.16
CA ASN A 191 -11.22 -1.52 -6.20
C ASN A 191 -11.58 -0.66 -4.99
N VAL A 192 -12.87 -0.38 -4.82
CA VAL A 192 -13.37 0.48 -3.74
C VAL A 192 -13.23 -0.15 -2.35
N GLN A 193 -13.05 -1.47 -2.24
CA GLN A 193 -12.90 -2.16 -0.95
C GLN A 193 -11.46 -2.15 -0.43
N ALA A 194 -10.49 -1.89 -1.30
CA ALA A 194 -9.07 -1.81 -0.97
C ALA A 194 -8.69 -0.37 -0.53
N PRO A 195 -7.56 -0.20 0.18
CA PRO A 195 -7.01 1.12 0.46
C PRO A 195 -6.78 1.91 -0.83
N ILE A 196 -7.08 3.21 -0.84
CA ILE A 196 -6.82 4.10 -1.99
C ILE A 196 -6.11 5.37 -1.53
N LEU A 197 -4.96 5.66 -2.15
CA LEU A 197 -4.19 6.88 -1.92
C LEU A 197 -4.41 7.87 -3.07
N PHE A 198 -4.77 9.10 -2.75
CA PHE A 198 -4.96 10.19 -3.71
C PHE A 198 -4.00 11.34 -3.41
N SER A 199 -3.41 11.92 -4.45
CA SER A 199 -2.84 13.27 -4.36
C SER A 199 -3.95 14.32 -4.24
N LYS A 200 -3.67 15.45 -3.58
CA LYS A 200 -4.63 16.54 -3.34
C LYS A 200 -5.34 17.00 -4.61
N ASP A 201 -4.60 17.18 -5.71
CA ASP A 201 -5.16 17.63 -6.98
C ASP A 201 -5.93 16.53 -7.72
N ALA A 202 -5.61 15.26 -7.50
CA ALA A 202 -6.44 14.16 -8.01
C ALA A 202 -7.85 14.21 -7.40
N VAL A 203 -7.98 14.52 -6.11
CA VAL A 203 -9.29 14.68 -5.46
C VAL A 203 -10.10 15.82 -6.08
N ARG A 204 -9.45 16.94 -6.43
CA ARG A 204 -10.09 18.05 -7.15
C ARG A 204 -10.63 17.61 -8.51
N GLY A 205 -9.75 16.99 -9.31
CA GLY A 205 -10.12 16.46 -10.63
C GLY A 205 -11.30 15.49 -10.55
N LEU A 206 -11.32 14.59 -9.57
CA LEU A 206 -12.41 13.62 -9.37
C LEU A 206 -13.79 14.27 -9.08
N LEU A 207 -13.81 15.41 -8.40
CA LEU A 207 -15.06 16.04 -7.94
C LEU A 207 -15.57 17.10 -8.91
N ASP A 208 -14.68 17.83 -9.57
CA ASP A 208 -15.05 18.80 -10.60
C ASP A 208 -15.73 18.09 -11.81
N LEU A 209 -15.39 16.82 -12.06
CA LEU A 209 -16.03 15.93 -13.05
C LEU A 209 -17.52 15.64 -12.77
N ASN A 210 -17.94 15.61 -11.50
CA ASN A 210 -19.34 15.29 -11.16
C ASN A 210 -20.30 16.47 -11.36
N ILE A 211 -19.79 17.67 -11.62
CA ILE A 211 -20.58 18.91 -11.74
C ILE A 211 -20.93 19.23 -13.20
N HIS A 212 -20.13 18.74 -14.16
CA HIS A 212 -20.35 18.97 -15.58
C HIS A 212 -20.54 17.63 -16.30
N ASN A 213 -21.75 17.38 -16.82
CA ASN A 213 -22.15 16.20 -17.62
C ASN A 213 -21.41 16.10 -18.97
N GLY A 214 -20.09 16.26 -18.99
CA GLY A 214 -19.25 16.12 -20.16
C GLY A 214 -18.02 15.32 -19.79
N ARG A 215 -17.69 14.31 -20.61
CA ARG A 215 -16.38 13.66 -20.62
C ARG A 215 -15.29 14.74 -20.70
N SER A 216 -14.73 15.13 -19.55
CA SER A 216 -13.58 16.00 -19.50
C SER A 216 -12.32 15.14 -19.42
N ALA A 217 -11.33 15.47 -20.26
CA ALA A 217 -10.04 14.79 -20.41
C ALA A 217 -9.23 14.62 -19.10
N MET A 218 -9.67 15.20 -17.98
CA MET A 218 -9.01 15.07 -16.67
C MET A 218 -9.25 13.73 -15.94
N ALA A 219 -10.32 12.98 -16.22
CA ALA A 219 -10.50 11.65 -15.63
C ALA A 219 -9.47 10.63 -16.18
N GLU A 220 -9.04 10.85 -17.42
CA GLU A 220 -7.96 10.15 -18.11
C GLU A 220 -6.57 10.65 -17.66
N SER A 221 -6.48 11.85 -17.06
CA SER A 221 -5.21 12.40 -16.57
C SER A 221 -4.81 11.91 -15.17
N ILE A 222 -5.71 11.24 -14.44
CA ILE A 222 -5.35 10.60 -13.17
C ILE A 222 -4.61 9.31 -13.49
N ILE A 223 -3.30 9.33 -13.23
CA ILE A 223 -2.48 8.16 -13.46
C ILE A 223 -2.65 7.22 -12.27
N ARG A 224 -3.13 6.01 -12.58
CA ARG A 224 -3.44 4.96 -11.61
C ARG A 224 -2.28 3.97 -11.58
N TYR A 225 -1.76 3.72 -10.39
CA TYR A 225 -0.64 2.83 -10.18
C TYR A 225 -0.93 1.81 -9.09
N GLY A 226 -0.08 0.79 -9.04
CA GLY A 226 0.25 0.14 -7.79
C GLY A 226 -0.48 -1.15 -7.51
N GLU A 227 -0.93 -1.92 -8.51
CA GLU A 227 -1.39 -3.30 -8.30
C GLU A 227 -0.38 -4.10 -7.47
N HIS A 228 0.92 -3.91 -7.72
CA HIS A 228 2.02 -4.57 -7.02
C HIS A 228 2.38 -3.96 -5.65
N LEU A 229 1.84 -2.77 -5.30
CA LEU A 229 2.01 -2.17 -3.97
C LEU A 229 1.04 -2.75 -2.93
N TYR A 230 0.13 -3.64 -3.36
CA TYR A 230 -0.74 -4.42 -2.50
C TYR A 230 -0.19 -5.84 -2.40
N LEU A 231 0.02 -6.31 -1.18
CA LEU A 231 0.28 -7.72 -0.95
C LEU A 231 -0.97 -8.52 -1.33
N THR A 232 -0.75 -9.63 -2.02
CA THR A 232 -1.80 -10.62 -2.29
C THR A 232 -2.24 -11.31 -0.99
N PRO A 233 -3.40 -12.01 -1.00
CA PRO A 233 -3.82 -12.81 0.16
C PRO A 233 -2.75 -13.83 0.60
N LYS A 234 -2.08 -14.45 -0.39
CA LYS A 234 -1.03 -15.44 -0.14
C LYS A 234 0.21 -14.81 0.48
N GLU A 235 0.68 -13.67 -0.03
CA GLU A 235 1.85 -12.96 0.53
C GLU A 235 1.56 -12.44 1.93
N THR A 236 0.38 -11.87 2.14
CA THR A 236 -0.08 -11.38 3.45
C THR A 236 -0.05 -12.52 4.48
N LEU A 237 -0.64 -13.68 4.15
CA LEU A 237 -0.62 -14.86 5.02
C LEU A 237 0.81 -15.36 5.27
N ARG A 238 1.65 -15.37 4.24
CA ARG A 238 3.04 -15.83 4.36
C ARG A 238 3.85 -14.98 5.33
N ILE A 239 3.65 -13.66 5.34
CA ILE A 239 4.31 -12.75 6.30
C ILE A 239 3.75 -12.96 7.70
N ILE A 240 2.42 -13.07 7.85
CA ILE A 240 1.77 -13.34 9.14
C ILE A 240 2.29 -14.63 9.78
N ASN A 241 2.47 -15.67 8.96
CA ASN A 241 3.00 -16.96 9.38
C ASN A 241 4.54 -16.96 9.60
N GLY A 242 5.23 -15.85 9.35
CA GLY A 242 6.68 -15.74 9.48
C GLY A 242 7.47 -16.52 8.41
N SER A 243 6.84 -16.88 7.29
CA SER A 243 7.49 -17.60 6.18
C SER A 243 8.20 -16.68 5.17
N ILE A 244 7.95 -15.37 5.27
CA ILE A 244 8.65 -14.31 4.53
C ILE A 244 8.92 -13.19 5.55
N ASP A 245 10.13 -12.63 5.52
CA ASP A 245 10.43 -11.41 6.26
C ASP A 245 9.99 -10.18 5.44
N ALA A 246 9.16 -9.32 6.04
CA ALA A 246 8.64 -8.13 5.36
C ALA A 246 9.52 -6.90 5.55
N SER A 247 10.63 -7.01 6.28
CA SER A 247 11.58 -5.93 6.54
C SER A 247 12.15 -5.32 5.25
N ASN A 248 12.35 -6.14 4.22
CA ASN A 248 12.91 -5.71 2.94
C ASN A 248 11.86 -5.63 1.81
N LEU A 249 10.60 -5.95 2.07
CA LEU A 249 9.56 -5.93 1.04
C LEU A 249 9.06 -4.51 0.80
N LEU A 250 9.08 -4.04 -0.44
CA LEU A 250 8.47 -2.78 -0.85
C LEU A 250 6.98 -2.98 -1.11
N PHE A 251 6.11 -2.56 -0.19
CA PHE A 251 4.65 -2.62 -0.33
C PHE A 251 3.99 -1.53 0.52
N PHE A 252 2.86 -1.01 0.08
CA PHE A 252 2.14 0.02 0.85
C PHE A 252 0.99 -0.57 1.66
N PHE A 253 0.36 -1.61 1.14
CA PHE A 253 -0.90 -2.11 1.67
C PHE A 253 -0.87 -3.63 1.74
N SER A 254 -1.40 -4.22 2.81
CA SER A 254 -1.70 -5.65 2.84
C SER A 254 -3.03 -5.95 2.17
N ASP A 255 -3.29 -7.22 1.90
CA ASP A 255 -4.66 -7.71 1.74
C ASP A 255 -5.41 -7.62 3.08
N ARG A 256 -6.72 -7.86 3.04
CA ARG A 256 -7.56 -7.85 4.22
C ARG A 256 -7.11 -8.90 5.24
N VAL A 257 -6.91 -8.45 6.47
CA VAL A 257 -6.59 -9.34 7.60
C VAL A 257 -7.85 -9.76 8.36
N GLU A 258 -7.73 -10.80 9.18
CA GLU A 258 -8.87 -11.37 9.91
C GLU A 258 -8.99 -10.81 11.32
N SER A 259 -7.87 -10.40 11.91
CA SER A 259 -7.80 -10.05 13.33
C SER A 259 -6.88 -8.87 13.63
N ALA A 260 -7.00 -8.33 14.84
CA ALA A 260 -6.08 -7.32 15.35
C ALA A 260 -4.66 -7.88 15.55
N SER A 261 -4.53 -9.18 15.89
CA SER A 261 -3.22 -9.82 16.04
C SER A 261 -2.45 -9.85 14.72
N ASP A 262 -3.13 -10.07 13.60
CA ASP A 262 -2.49 -10.07 12.28
C ASP A 262 -1.87 -8.72 11.95
N ILE A 263 -2.53 -7.62 12.34
CA ILE A 263 -1.99 -6.25 12.21
C ILE A 263 -0.70 -6.10 13.02
N SER A 264 -0.66 -6.61 14.25
CA SER A 264 0.54 -6.60 15.09
C SER A 264 1.67 -7.45 14.49
N LEU A 265 1.35 -8.61 13.93
CA LEU A 265 2.34 -9.49 13.29
C LEU A 265 2.94 -8.83 12.05
N LEU A 266 2.10 -8.27 11.16
CA LEU A 266 2.56 -7.52 9.99
C LEU A 266 3.39 -6.29 10.38
N TRP A 267 3.00 -5.58 11.44
CA TRP A 267 3.78 -4.45 11.95
C TRP A 267 5.17 -4.88 12.43
N ASN A 268 5.25 -5.97 13.19
CA ASN A 268 6.53 -6.47 13.68
C ASN A 268 7.42 -6.97 12.55
N ALA A 269 6.85 -7.67 11.57
CA ALA A 269 7.58 -8.16 10.40
C ALA A 269 8.06 -7.03 9.46
N SER A 270 7.50 -5.83 9.54
CA SER A 270 7.86 -4.68 8.68
C SER A 270 8.63 -3.58 9.41
N ARG A 271 8.92 -3.76 10.71
CA ARG A 271 9.49 -2.70 11.56
C ARG A 271 10.96 -2.40 11.27
N ASP A 272 11.71 -3.39 10.77
CA ASP A 272 13.16 -3.31 10.53
C ASP A 272 13.49 -2.78 9.12
N TYR A 273 12.88 -1.66 8.73
CA TYR A 273 13.23 -1.01 7.47
C TYR A 273 14.56 -0.25 7.60
N THR A 274 15.68 -0.97 7.54
CA THR A 274 17.03 -0.42 7.33
C THR A 274 17.33 -0.30 5.83
N ALA A 275 16.58 0.51 5.07
CA ALA A 275 17.00 0.97 3.74
C ALA A 275 15.96 1.92 3.10
N VAL A 276 16.19 3.23 3.12
CA VAL A 276 16.54 3.99 1.90
C VAL A 276 17.32 5.24 2.35
N GLU A 277 18.50 5.00 2.93
CA GLU A 277 19.63 5.92 2.78
C GLU A 277 20.51 5.36 1.67
N SER A 278 20.31 5.86 0.45
CA SER A 278 21.33 6.11 -0.58
C SER A 278 20.71 6.93 -1.71
#